data_AF-A0A527N3V9-F1
#
_entry.id   AF-A0A527N3V9-F1
#
_cell.length_a   1.000
_cell.length_b   1.000
_cell.length_c   1.000
_cell.angle_alpha   90.00
_cell.angle_beta   90.00
_cell.angle_gamma   90.00
#
_symmetry.space_group_name_H-M   'P 1'
#
loop_
_entity.id
_entity.type
_entity.pdbx_description
1 polymer ?
#
loop_
_entity_poly.entity_id
_entity_poly.type
_entity_poly.pdbx_seq_one_letter_code
_entity_poly.pdbx_strand_id
1 'polypeptide(L)' 'EDFAKGEAIAKIIWAPVMRSHRVTVDQMALLEPGLSETVCASLLVVMKEAVDEVVARGVDQQAALDFL' A
#
# COMPACT_ATOMS: atom_id res chain seq x y z
N GLU A 1 21.12 -8.54 -19.84
CA GLU A 1 21.76 -7.23 -19.63
C GLU A 1 20.73 -6.14 -19.34
N ASP A 2 19.59 -6.11 -20.04
CA ASP A 2 18.56 -5.08 -19.88
C ASP A 2 17.98 -4.95 -18.46
N PHE A 3 17.81 -6.06 -17.73
CA PHE A 3 17.31 -6.01 -16.35
C PHE A 3 18.18 -5.11 -15.45
N ALA A 4 19.51 -5.29 -15.48
CA ALA A 4 20.42 -4.52 -14.64
C ALA A 4 20.43 -3.03 -15.02
N LYS A 5 20.35 -2.73 -16.31
CA LYS A 5 20.21 -1.35 -16.82
C LYS A 5 18.90 -0.72 -16.36
N GLY A 6 17.78 -1.45 -16.47
CA GLY A 6 16.46 -1.01 -16.01
C GLY A 6 16.41 -0.79 -14.50
N GLU A 7 16.99 -1.71 -13.71
CA GLU A 7 17.09 -1.59 -12.25
C GLU A 7 17.89 -0.36 -11.83
N ALA A 8 19.02 -0.08 -12.51
CA ALA A 8 19.83 1.12 -12.24
C ALA A 8 19.03 2.41 -12.50
N ILE A 9 18.28 2.47 -13.61
CA ILE A 9 17.41 3.61 -13.93
C ILE A 9 16.30 3.76 -12.88
N ALA A 10 15.60 2.67 -12.53
CA ALA A 10 14.53 2.67 -11.54
C ALA A 10 15.01 3.17 -10.17
N LYS A 11 16.21 2.74 -9.72
CA LYS A 11 16.81 3.19 -8.46
C LYS A 11 17.16 4.67 -8.45
N ILE A 12 17.46 5.27 -9.60
CA ILE A 12 17.68 6.71 -9.73
C ILE A 12 16.35 7.47 -9.64
N ILE A 13 15.33 7.01 -10.37
CA ILE A 13 14.01 7.67 -10.41
C ILE A 13 13.34 7.66 -9.03
N TRP A 14 13.45 6.57 -8.29
CA TRP A 14 12.78 6.37 -6.99
C TRP A 14 13.71 6.49 -5.78
N ALA A 15 14.84 7.17 -5.90
CA ALA A 15 15.76 7.34 -4.77
C ALA A 15 15.11 8.11 -3.60
N PRO A 16 15.34 7.71 -2.33
CA PRO A 16 16.22 6.62 -1.88
C PRO A 16 15.55 5.24 -1.91
N VAL A 17 16.20 4.25 -2.52
CA VAL A 17 15.72 2.85 -2.55
C VAL A 17 16.40 2.03 -1.47
N MET A 18 15.63 1.43 -0.55
CA MET A 18 16.17 0.52 0.47
C MET A 18 16.61 -0.82 -0.12
N ARG A 19 15.73 -1.47 -0.90
CA ARG A 19 15.96 -2.78 -1.54
C ARG A 19 15.28 -2.80 -2.91
N SER A 20 15.87 -3.53 -3.85
CA SER A 20 15.25 -3.82 -5.15
C SER A 20 15.14 -5.33 -5.32
N HIS A 21 13.93 -5.81 -5.65
CA HIS A 21 13.60 -7.22 -5.74
C HIS A 21 13.19 -7.55 -7.17
N ARG A 22 13.87 -8.52 -7.79
CA ARG A 22 13.50 -9.03 -9.11
C ARG A 22 12.36 -10.04 -8.98
N VAL A 23 11.29 -9.83 -9.74
CA VAL A 23 10.12 -10.71 -9.82
C VAL A 23 9.73 -10.95 -11.28
N THR A 24 8.89 -11.96 -11.54
CA THR A 24 8.24 -12.14 -12.85
C THR A 24 7.09 -11.14 -13.02
N VAL A 25 6.57 -11.00 -14.25
CA VAL A 25 5.39 -10.17 -14.53
C VAL A 25 4.17 -10.69 -13.77
N ASP A 26 3.94 -12.01 -13.75
CA ASP A 26 2.83 -12.62 -13.01
C ASP A 26 2.95 -12.40 -11.50
N GLN A 27 4.17 -12.47 -10.95
CA GLN A 27 4.42 -12.15 -9.55
C GLN A 27 4.16 -10.67 -9.24
N MET A 28 4.52 -9.76 -10.16
CA MET A 28 4.17 -8.35 -10.01
C MET A 28 2.65 -8.16 -10.00
N ALA A 29 1.90 -8.85 -10.86
CA ALA A 29 0.43 -8.78 -10.90
C ALA A 29 -0.23 -9.26 -9.60
N LEU A 30 0.38 -10.24 -8.92
CA LEU A 30 -0.06 -10.67 -7.59
C LEU A 30 0.21 -9.59 -6.53
N LEU A 31 1.33 -8.86 -6.61
CA LEU A 31 1.66 -7.78 -5.69
C LEU A 31 0.79 -6.55 -5.94
N GLU A 32 0.58 -6.18 -7.20
CA GLU A 32 -0.26 -5.07 -7.63
C GLU A 32 -0.94 -5.43 -8.95
N PRO A 33 -2.29 -5.40 -9.03
CA PRO A 33 -3.24 -4.87 -8.04
C PRO A 33 -3.65 -5.87 -6.93
N GLY A 34 -3.20 -7.13 -6.97
CA GLY A 34 -3.74 -8.19 -6.12
C GLY A 34 -3.61 -7.91 -4.62
N LEU A 35 -2.38 -7.72 -4.12
CA LEU A 35 -2.12 -7.48 -2.71
C LEU A 35 -2.29 -6.01 -2.32
N SER A 36 -1.71 -5.08 -3.08
CA SER A 36 -1.66 -3.65 -2.71
C SER A 36 -3.02 -2.95 -2.82
N GLU A 37 -3.81 -3.27 -3.84
CA GLU A 37 -5.08 -2.58 -4.09
C GLU A 37 -6.28 -3.43 -3.63
N THR A 38 -6.45 -4.61 -4.22
CA THR A 38 -7.66 -5.43 -4.00
C THR A 38 -7.80 -5.85 -2.54
N VAL A 39 -6.70 -6.24 -1.89
CA VAL A 39 -6.70 -6.61 -0.47
C VAL A 39 -6.41 -5.39 0.40
N CYS A 40 -5.21 -4.81 0.34
CA CYS A 40 -4.79 -3.81 1.30
C CYS A 40 -5.63 -2.52 1.23
N ALA A 41 -5.77 -1.91 0.05
CA ALA A 41 -6.53 -0.67 -0.06
C ALA A 41 -8.02 -0.85 0.30
N SER A 42 -8.67 -1.94 -0.16
CA SER A 42 -10.06 -2.23 0.21
C SER A 42 -10.25 -2.37 1.72
N LEU A 43 -9.33 -3.08 2.41
CA LEU A 43 -9.41 -3.24 3.85
C LEU A 43 -9.14 -1.94 4.61
N LEU A 44 -8.22 -1.09 4.14
CA LEU A 44 -8.01 0.24 4.70
C LEU A 44 -9.25 1.14 4.57
N VAL A 45 -9.98 1.04 3.45
CA VAL A 45 -11.27 1.75 3.28
C VAL A 45 -12.28 1.26 4.31
N VAL A 46 -12.42 -0.05 4.51
CA VAL A 46 -13.32 -0.62 5.52
C VAL A 46 -12.91 -0.20 6.94
N MET A 47 -11.62 -0.12 7.25
CA MET A 47 -11.14 0.39 8.54
C MET A 47 -11.56 1.85 8.75
N LYS A 48 -11.43 2.69 7.72
CA LYS A 48 -11.89 4.08 7.77
C LYS A 48 -13.41 4.17 7.96
N GLU A 49 -14.18 3.36 7.24
CA GLU A 49 -15.64 3.30 7.40
C GLU A 49 -16.05 2.87 8.82
N ALA A 50 -15.29 1.96 9.43
CA ALA A 50 -15.50 1.58 10.83
C ALA A 50 -15.22 2.72 11.81
N VAL A 51 -14.17 3.52 11.56
CA VAL A 51 -13.91 4.76 12.34
C VAL A 51 -15.08 5.74 12.18
N ASP A 52 -15.53 5.98 10.95
CA ASP A 52 -16.66 6.88 10.69
C ASP A 52 -17.94 6.42 11.40
N GLU A 53 -18.21 5.10 11.43
CA GLU A 53 -19.39 4.53 12.06
C GLU A 53 -19.40 4.74 13.58
N VAL A 54 -18.25 4.59 14.27
CA VAL A 54 -18.20 4.85 15.71
C VAL A 54 -18.30 6.34 16.02
N VAL A 55 -17.76 7.20 15.15
CA VAL A 55 -17.92 8.66 15.27
C VAL A 55 -19.38 9.07 15.09
N ALA A 56 -20.09 8.47 14.12
CA ALA A 56 -21.51 8.69 13.92
C ALA A 56 -22.37 8.27 15.13
N ARG A 57 -21.86 7.35 15.95
CA ARG A 57 -22.47 6.90 17.22
C ARG A 57 -22.07 7.75 18.43
N GLY A 58 -21.34 8.84 18.22
CA GLY A 58 -21.05 9.86 19.24
C GLY A 58 -19.67 9.73 19.89
N VAL A 59 -18.78 8.88 19.38
CA VAL A 59 -17.38 8.86 19.81
C VAL A 59 -16.65 10.07 19.20
N ASP A 60 -15.77 10.71 19.98
CA ASP A 60 -14.91 11.77 19.45
C ASP A 60 -13.99 11.24 18.34
N GLN A 61 -13.84 11.99 17.25
CA GLN A 61 -13.08 11.55 16.08
C GLN A 61 -11.60 11.31 16.38
N GLN A 62 -10.96 12.20 17.15
CA GLN A 62 -9.56 12.03 17.50
C GLN A 62 -9.39 10.81 18.41
N ALA A 63 -10.31 10.60 19.35
CA ALA A 63 -10.31 9.40 20.18
C ALA A 63 -10.48 8.11 19.35
N ALA A 64 -11.33 8.10 18.33
CA ALA A 64 -11.51 6.94 17.45
C ALA A 64 -10.29 6.67 16.56
N LEU A 65 -9.62 7.73 16.07
CA LEU A 65 -8.41 7.63 15.27
C LEU A 65 -7.19 7.22 16.10
N ASP A 66 -7.00 7.77 17.30
CA ASP A 66 -5.85 7.44 18.16
C ASP A 66 -5.93 6.02 18.73
N PHE A 67 -7.15 5.48 18.85
CA PHE A 67 -7.36 4.11 19.31
C PHE A 67 -7.00 3.07 18.24
N LEU A 68 -7.06 3.44 16.96
CA LEU A 68 -6.77 2.58 15.82
C LEU A 68 -5.35 2.82 15.28
#